data_AF-A0A972E654-F1
#
_entry.id   AF-A0A972E654-F1
#
_cell.length_a   1.000
_cell.length_b   1.000
_cell.length_c   1.000
_cell.angle_alpha   90.00
_cell.angle_beta   90.00
_cell.angle_gamma   90.00
#
_symmetry.space_group_name_H-M   'P 1'
#
loop_
_entity.id
_entity.type
_entity.pdbx_description
1 polymer ?
#
loop_
_entity_poly.entity_id
_entity_poly.type
_entity_poly.pdbx_seq_one_letter_code
_entity_poly.pdbx_strand_id
1 'polypeptide(L)'
;MSNLLSKDKVIEILNNLKLNNILEIEYLYDVYKTANEVVKYLSQQNAQIGVKEVNQLELLFYAIGEYHYSVSYLSEEERKRFVNNENFANSMSSVVADKCLSLSIFSHQERKLSNRFLPPASSLYIYINFMLNIVKNYKKNDPQSSLISDLLMKSLTISRCIIDSLLAGYETEAFSSWRTLHECECTLILLDKYGDPLINKYLRHMNFGLAFNDAYKNKEEQDRLFHEMKEEMRQKELKSKDIKKYIEYGWLYQILPKGMENFKLNFRDGLEKLAGLEIYSKRYEISSEIVHSTPLLIYSNKEYFYYMTLLSLYESFFRLESVFVSLFSKNVSQDQMHQYQEMRKIYYAQLVAIHKRELQTFKNLQLQWNKKMAD
;
A
#
# COMPACT_ATOMS: atom_id res chain seq x y z
N MET A 1 -9.25 28.30 -20.88
CA MET A 1 -8.93 27.35 -21.96
C MET A 1 -7.48 26.94 -21.77
N SER A 2 -7.16 25.68 -21.47
CA SER A 2 -5.76 25.28 -21.33
C SER A 2 -5.07 25.37 -22.70
N ASN A 3 -4.00 26.16 -22.76
CA ASN A 3 -3.25 26.38 -23.98
C ASN A 3 -2.53 25.08 -24.35
N LEU A 4 -2.66 24.65 -25.60
CA LEU A 4 -1.88 23.57 -26.20
C LEU A 4 -0.40 23.79 -25.87
N LEU A 5 0.33 22.73 -25.47
CA LEU A 5 1.77 22.84 -25.28
C LEU A 5 2.41 23.22 -26.63
N SER A 6 3.33 24.19 -26.61
CA SER A 6 4.08 24.54 -27.82
C SER A 6 4.87 23.32 -28.30
N LYS A 7 5.05 23.22 -29.62
CA LYS A 7 5.83 22.14 -30.23
C LYS A 7 7.21 22.01 -29.60
N ASP A 8 7.91 23.13 -29.40
CA ASP A 8 9.24 23.15 -28.76
C ASP A 8 9.23 22.52 -27.36
N LYS A 9 8.19 22.78 -26.57
CA LYS A 9 8.06 22.23 -25.22
C LYS A 9 7.73 20.74 -25.24
N VAL A 10 6.94 20.27 -26.20
CA VAL A 10 6.69 18.84 -26.39
C VAL A 10 7.99 18.13 -26.81
N ILE A 11 8.72 18.70 -27.77
CA ILE A 11 10.02 18.18 -28.21
C ILE A 11 11.01 18.10 -27.03
N GLU A 12 11.10 19.15 -26.21
CA GLU A 12 11.93 19.15 -25.00
C GLU A 12 11.59 18.00 -24.05
N ILE A 13 10.29 17.78 -23.79
CA ILE A 13 9.81 16.68 -22.93
C ILE A 13 10.19 15.31 -23.54
N LEU A 14 9.96 15.12 -24.85
CA LEU A 14 10.25 13.86 -25.54
C LEU A 14 11.76 13.55 -25.55
N ASN A 15 12.60 14.57 -25.78
CA ASN A 15 14.05 14.43 -25.71
C ASN A 15 14.53 14.05 -24.30
N ASN A 16 13.95 14.64 -23.25
CA ASN A 16 14.26 14.27 -21.85
C ASN A 16 13.87 12.81 -21.53
N LEU A 17 12.88 12.25 -22.23
CA LEU A 17 12.50 10.85 -22.15
C LEU A 17 13.35 9.91 -23.03
N LYS A 18 14.41 10.44 -23.66
CA LYS A 18 15.34 9.72 -24.55
C LYS A 18 14.69 9.20 -25.85
N LEU A 19 13.60 9.81 -26.29
CA LEU A 19 13.08 9.63 -27.65
C LEU A 19 13.87 10.55 -28.58
N ASN A 20 14.93 10.03 -29.19
CA ASN A 20 15.90 10.84 -29.95
C ASN A 20 15.64 10.85 -31.47
N ASN A 21 14.66 10.08 -31.96
CA ASN A 21 14.37 9.98 -33.38
C ASN A 21 13.35 11.04 -33.81
N ILE A 22 13.75 11.93 -34.72
CA ILE A 22 12.93 13.05 -35.22
C ILE A 22 11.59 12.57 -35.78
N LEU A 23 11.56 11.43 -36.49
CA LEU A 23 10.30 10.90 -37.06
C LEU A 23 9.31 10.48 -35.97
N GLU A 24 9.81 9.96 -34.85
CA GLU A 24 8.99 9.54 -33.72
C GLU A 24 8.46 10.75 -32.93
N ILE A 25 9.29 11.79 -32.82
CA ILE A 25 8.92 13.07 -32.18
C ILE A 25 7.78 13.75 -32.95
N GLU A 26 7.91 13.87 -34.28
CA GLU A 26 6.89 14.48 -35.14
C GLU A 26 5.58 13.68 -35.07
N TYR A 27 5.65 12.35 -35.20
CA TYR A 27 4.49 11.47 -35.08
C TYR A 27 3.76 11.65 -33.73
N LEU A 28 4.49 11.66 -32.62
CA LEU A 28 3.91 11.85 -31.29
C LEU A 28 3.29 13.23 -31.11
N TYR A 29 3.89 14.27 -31.68
CA TYR A 29 3.33 15.61 -31.63
C TYR A 29 2.02 15.70 -32.42
N ASP A 30 1.94 15.08 -33.59
CA ASP A 30 0.74 15.06 -34.42
C ASP A 30 -0.40 14.26 -33.76
N VAL A 31 -0.08 13.10 -33.16
CA VAL A 31 -1.03 12.33 -32.36
C VAL A 31 -1.55 13.15 -31.18
N TYR A 32 -0.66 13.80 -30.41
CA TYR A 32 -1.03 14.65 -29.28
C TYR A 32 -1.94 15.81 -29.71
N LYS A 33 -1.58 16.50 -30.80
CA LYS A 33 -2.36 17.63 -31.33
C LYS A 33 -3.75 17.18 -31.76
N THR A 34 -3.82 16.10 -32.54
CA THR A 34 -5.09 15.55 -33.05
C THR A 34 -5.98 15.07 -31.90
N ALA A 35 -5.41 14.36 -30.92
CA ALA A 35 -6.13 13.95 -29.72
C ALA A 35 -6.69 15.15 -28.95
N ASN A 36 -5.94 16.24 -28.82
CA ASN A 36 -6.41 17.46 -28.15
C ASN A 36 -7.58 18.12 -28.90
N GLU A 37 -7.57 18.09 -30.23
CA GLU A 37 -8.70 18.58 -31.05
C GLU A 37 -9.95 17.72 -30.82
N VAL A 38 -9.81 16.39 -30.82
CA VAL A 38 -10.90 15.44 -30.52
C VAL A 38 -11.47 15.68 -29.13
N VAL A 39 -10.60 15.79 -28.11
CA VAL A 39 -10.99 16.09 -26.73
C VAL A 39 -11.77 17.40 -26.65
N LYS A 40 -11.28 18.47 -27.29
CA LYS A 40 -11.97 19.78 -27.30
C LYS A 40 -13.35 19.69 -27.94
N TYR A 41 -13.45 19.02 -29.08
CA TYR A 41 -14.72 18.82 -29.78
C TYR A 41 -15.73 18.07 -28.90
N LEU A 42 -15.33 16.92 -28.34
CA LEU A 42 -16.18 16.12 -27.46
C LEU A 42 -16.55 16.86 -26.17
N SER A 43 -15.65 17.69 -25.66
CA SER A 43 -15.90 18.50 -24.46
C SER A 43 -16.95 19.59 -24.71
N GLN A 44 -16.94 20.22 -25.88
CA GLN A 44 -17.91 21.25 -26.27
C GLN A 44 -19.31 20.66 -26.47
N GLN A 45 -19.42 19.47 -27.06
CA GLN A 45 -20.72 18.81 -27.24
C GLN A 45 -21.35 18.37 -25.92
N ASN A 46 -20.53 18.06 -24.91
CA ASN A 46 -20.97 17.60 -23.61
C ASN A 46 -20.92 18.70 -22.54
N ALA A 47 -21.20 19.96 -22.90
CA ALA A 47 -21.10 21.11 -21.99
C ALA A 47 -21.90 20.96 -20.69
N GLN A 48 -22.97 20.16 -20.68
CA GLN A 48 -23.73 19.84 -19.46
C GLN A 48 -22.96 19.00 -18.43
N ILE A 49 -21.91 18.28 -18.85
CA ILE A 49 -21.09 17.43 -17.98
C ILE A 49 -19.98 18.24 -17.29
N GLY A 50 -19.86 19.56 -17.55
CA GLY A 50 -18.90 20.41 -16.87
C GLY A 50 -17.47 19.93 -17.07
N VAL A 51 -17.09 19.66 -18.32
CA VAL A 51 -15.78 19.11 -18.67
C VAL A 51 -14.67 20.00 -18.13
N LYS A 52 -13.95 19.50 -17.12
CA LYS A 52 -12.76 20.15 -16.57
C LYS A 52 -11.74 20.36 -17.67
N GLU A 53 -10.95 21.42 -17.57
CA GLU A 53 -9.81 21.60 -18.48
C GLU A 53 -8.91 20.36 -18.44
N VAL A 54 -8.67 19.79 -19.62
CA VAL A 54 -7.78 18.64 -19.75
C VAL A 54 -6.35 19.09 -19.47
N ASN A 55 -5.68 18.30 -18.63
CA ASN A 55 -4.26 18.44 -18.37
C ASN A 55 -3.47 18.04 -19.62
N GLN A 56 -2.84 19.03 -20.24
CA GLN A 56 -2.12 18.83 -21.51
C GLN A 56 -0.90 17.92 -21.36
N LEU A 57 -0.27 17.87 -20.18
CA LEU A 57 0.83 16.93 -19.92
C LEU A 57 0.31 15.49 -19.82
N GLU A 58 -0.86 15.30 -19.23
CA GLU A 58 -1.48 13.98 -19.09
C GLU A 58 -1.90 13.42 -20.45
N LEU A 59 -2.47 14.25 -21.31
CA LEU A 59 -2.79 13.89 -22.69
C LEU A 59 -1.53 13.48 -23.49
N LEU A 60 -0.44 14.24 -23.36
CA LEU A 60 0.84 13.90 -23.97
C LEU A 60 1.40 12.58 -23.43
N PHE A 61 1.31 12.33 -22.12
CA PHE A 61 1.78 11.07 -21.54
C PHE A 61 0.94 9.87 -21.98
N TYR A 62 -0.36 10.03 -22.22
CA TYR A 62 -1.15 8.98 -22.85
C TYR A 62 -0.66 8.70 -24.27
N ALA A 63 -0.38 9.72 -25.10
CA ALA A 63 0.18 9.52 -26.44
C ALA A 63 1.53 8.78 -26.41
N ILE A 64 2.43 9.18 -25.51
CA ILE A 64 3.73 8.53 -25.32
C ILE A 64 3.55 7.07 -24.87
N GLY A 65 2.65 6.80 -23.93
CA GLY A 65 2.35 5.46 -23.44
C GLY A 65 1.81 4.54 -24.53
N GLU A 66 0.83 5.01 -25.30
CA GLU A 66 0.25 4.25 -26.43
C GLU A 66 1.29 3.95 -27.49
N TYR A 67 2.12 4.93 -27.84
CA TYR A 67 3.19 4.73 -28.79
C TYR A 67 4.17 3.67 -28.30
N HIS A 68 4.72 3.83 -27.09
CA HIS A 68 5.70 2.89 -26.55
C HIS A 68 5.18 1.46 -26.50
N TYR A 69 3.92 1.27 -26.09
CA TYR A 69 3.28 -0.04 -26.10
C TYR A 69 3.13 -0.60 -27.52
N SER A 70 2.69 0.24 -28.46
CA SER A 70 2.44 -0.16 -29.85
C SER A 70 3.71 -0.55 -30.60
N VAL A 71 4.85 0.01 -30.23
CA VAL A 71 6.13 -0.24 -30.91
C VAL A 71 7.10 -1.16 -30.16
N SER A 72 6.80 -1.56 -28.93
CA SER A 72 7.78 -2.23 -28.04
C SER A 72 8.36 -3.52 -28.62
N TYR A 73 7.59 -4.23 -29.45
CA TYR A 73 7.96 -5.49 -30.08
C TYR A 73 8.36 -5.35 -31.56
N LEU A 74 8.27 -4.15 -32.13
CA LEU A 74 8.56 -3.89 -33.54
C LEU A 74 10.06 -3.66 -33.76
N SER A 75 10.58 -4.21 -34.86
CA SER A 75 11.91 -3.87 -35.41
C SER A 75 11.98 -2.42 -35.88
N GLU A 76 13.18 -1.88 -36.09
CA GLU A 76 13.35 -0.48 -36.54
C GLU A 76 12.63 -0.18 -37.87
N GLU A 77 12.59 -1.14 -38.80
CA GLU A 77 11.95 -0.98 -40.11
C GLU A 77 10.43 -0.96 -39.98
N GLU A 78 9.88 -1.83 -39.12
CA GLU A 78 8.45 -1.85 -38.82
C GLU A 78 8.02 -0.59 -38.06
N ARG A 79 8.86 -0.06 -37.16
CA ARG A 79 8.63 1.22 -36.49
C ARG A 79 8.56 2.38 -37.47
N LYS A 80 9.46 2.43 -38.46
CA LYS A 80 9.41 3.45 -39.52
C LYS A 80 8.12 3.36 -40.35
N ARG A 81 7.66 2.14 -40.67
CA ARG A 81 6.36 1.95 -41.34
C ARG A 81 5.19 2.36 -40.47
N PHE A 82 5.28 2.12 -39.16
CA PHE A 82 4.25 2.49 -38.19
C PHE A 82 4.07 4.01 -38.11
N VAL A 83 5.16 4.76 -37.91
CA VAL A 83 5.10 6.23 -37.78
C VAL A 83 4.69 6.94 -39.07
N ASN A 84 4.91 6.33 -40.22
CA ASN A 84 4.52 6.89 -41.52
C ASN A 84 3.08 6.53 -41.94
N ASN A 85 2.33 5.81 -41.11
CA ASN A 85 0.98 5.36 -41.45
C ASN A 85 -0.07 6.26 -40.77
N GLU A 86 -0.73 7.11 -41.57
CA GLU A 86 -1.76 8.04 -41.11
C GLU A 86 -2.95 7.34 -40.44
N ASN A 87 -3.31 6.12 -40.86
CA ASN A 87 -4.40 5.38 -40.22
C ASN A 87 -4.04 5.00 -38.77
N PHE A 88 -2.78 4.65 -38.51
CA PHE A 88 -2.31 4.40 -37.14
C PHE A 88 -2.27 5.69 -36.33
N ALA A 89 -1.81 6.81 -36.90
CA ALA A 89 -1.84 8.11 -36.23
C ALA A 89 -3.26 8.51 -35.81
N ASN A 90 -4.23 8.40 -36.72
CA ASN A 90 -5.63 8.73 -36.45
C ASN A 90 -6.27 7.81 -35.40
N SER A 91 -6.05 6.49 -35.55
CA SER A 91 -6.55 5.50 -34.58
C SER A 91 -5.97 5.75 -33.19
N MET A 92 -4.66 5.98 -33.09
CA MET A 92 -3.99 6.28 -31.82
C MET A 92 -4.49 7.59 -31.21
N SER A 93 -4.72 8.63 -32.03
CA SER A 93 -5.25 9.91 -31.55
C SER A 93 -6.63 9.75 -30.90
N SER A 94 -7.51 8.94 -31.50
CA SER A 94 -8.81 8.61 -30.92
C SER A 94 -8.67 7.84 -29.59
N VAL A 95 -7.81 6.81 -29.54
CA VAL A 95 -7.56 6.05 -28.30
C VAL A 95 -7.01 6.93 -27.18
N VAL A 96 -6.08 7.82 -27.50
CA VAL A 96 -5.50 8.77 -26.54
C VAL A 96 -6.56 9.74 -26.01
N ALA A 97 -7.41 10.28 -26.89
CA ALA A 97 -8.53 11.13 -26.52
C ALA A 97 -9.52 10.40 -25.59
N ASP A 98 -9.93 9.19 -25.96
CA ASP A 98 -10.86 8.36 -25.18
C ASP A 98 -10.30 8.03 -23.80
N LYS A 99 -9.01 7.66 -23.71
CA LYS A 99 -8.33 7.39 -22.44
C LYS A 99 -8.29 8.62 -21.56
N CYS A 100 -7.91 9.77 -22.12
CA CYS A 100 -7.86 11.02 -21.38
C CYS A 100 -9.25 11.40 -20.83
N LEU A 101 -10.28 11.39 -21.68
CA LEU A 101 -11.65 11.69 -21.28
C LEU A 101 -12.15 10.71 -20.22
N SER A 102 -12.01 9.41 -20.46
CA SER A 102 -12.56 8.35 -19.58
C SER A 102 -11.87 8.28 -18.23
N LEU A 103 -10.56 8.50 -18.17
CA LEU A 103 -9.79 8.38 -16.93
C LEU A 103 -9.68 9.70 -16.15
N SER A 104 -9.75 10.85 -16.83
CA SER A 104 -9.60 12.16 -16.18
C SER A 104 -10.94 12.83 -15.87
N ILE A 105 -11.91 12.76 -16.80
CA ILE A 105 -13.15 13.54 -16.74
C ILE A 105 -14.34 12.66 -16.38
N PHE A 106 -14.50 11.54 -17.07
CA PHE A 106 -15.60 10.59 -16.86
C PHE A 106 -15.24 9.46 -15.91
N SER A 107 -14.13 9.59 -15.16
CA SER A 107 -13.74 8.56 -14.21
C SER A 107 -14.83 8.39 -13.16
N HIS A 108 -15.26 7.15 -12.98
CA HIS A 108 -16.13 6.81 -11.85
C HIS A 108 -15.38 7.13 -10.56
N GLN A 109 -15.97 7.98 -9.73
CA GLN A 109 -15.44 8.31 -8.42
C GLN A 109 -16.40 7.84 -7.35
N GLU A 110 -15.88 7.03 -6.43
CA GLU A 110 -16.60 6.72 -5.21
C GLU A 110 -16.91 7.99 -4.42
N ARG A 111 -18.01 7.98 -3.67
CA ARG A 111 -18.29 9.03 -2.69
C ARG A 111 -17.15 9.06 -1.66
N LYS A 112 -16.42 10.16 -1.62
CA LYS A 112 -15.26 10.37 -0.72
C LYS A 112 -15.70 11.00 0.59
N LEU A 113 -15.26 10.43 1.71
CA LEU A 113 -15.44 11.00 3.05
C LEU A 113 -14.25 11.86 3.49
N SER A 114 -13.14 11.79 2.76
CA SER A 114 -11.92 12.56 3.02
C SER A 114 -11.31 13.12 1.74
N ASN A 115 -10.32 13.99 1.87
CA ASN A 115 -9.49 14.44 0.77
C ASN A 115 -8.06 14.75 1.27
N ARG A 116 -7.12 14.89 0.33
CA ARG A 116 -5.68 15.05 0.61
C ARG A 116 -5.33 16.32 1.40
N PHE A 117 -6.26 17.25 1.56
CA PHE A 117 -6.04 18.51 2.28
C PHE A 117 -6.54 18.44 3.73
N LEU A 118 -7.31 17.41 4.10
CA LEU A 118 -7.83 17.27 5.46
C LEU A 118 -6.76 16.71 6.42
N PRO A 119 -6.58 17.33 7.61
CA PRO A 119 -5.55 16.93 8.58
C PRO A 119 -5.51 15.44 8.95
N PRO A 120 -6.64 14.72 9.13
CA PRO A 120 -6.59 13.30 9.51
C PRO A 120 -5.87 12.39 8.52
N ALA A 121 -5.89 12.72 7.24
CA ALA A 121 -5.12 12.01 6.22
C ALA A 121 -3.76 12.65 6.01
N SER A 122 -3.71 13.98 5.83
CA SER A 122 -2.49 14.68 5.38
C SER A 122 -1.37 14.67 6.43
N SER A 123 -1.68 14.89 7.71
CA SER A 123 -0.67 14.85 8.78
C SER A 123 -0.05 13.47 8.93
N LEU A 124 -0.87 12.42 8.85
CA LEU A 124 -0.41 11.04 8.94
C LEU A 124 0.44 10.65 7.72
N TYR A 125 0.01 11.08 6.52
CA TYR A 125 0.73 10.85 5.26
C TYR A 125 2.13 11.45 5.27
N ILE A 126 2.27 12.69 5.75
CA ILE A 126 3.56 13.38 5.88
C ILE A 126 4.50 12.57 6.77
N TYR A 127 4.03 12.14 7.94
CA TYR A 127 4.89 11.45 8.91
C TYR A 127 5.29 10.05 8.43
N ILE A 128 4.36 9.31 7.82
CA ILE A 128 4.68 8.02 7.17
C ILE A 128 5.72 8.22 6.06
N ASN A 129 5.58 9.22 5.20
CA ASN A 129 6.57 9.49 4.15
C ASN A 129 7.94 9.86 4.69
N PHE A 130 7.99 10.63 5.79
CA PHE A 130 9.23 10.92 6.48
C PHE A 130 9.92 9.64 6.93
N MET A 131 9.20 8.75 7.63
CA MET A 131 9.74 7.47 8.10
C MET A 131 10.16 6.55 6.94
N LEU A 132 9.35 6.43 5.89
CA LEU A 132 9.67 5.68 4.67
C LEU A 132 10.97 6.19 4.03
N ASN A 133 11.15 7.51 3.95
CA ASN A 133 12.34 8.12 3.35
C ASN A 133 13.62 7.88 4.15
N ILE A 134 13.50 7.60 5.44
CA ILE A 134 14.63 7.21 6.29
C ILE A 134 14.91 5.72 6.14
N VAL A 135 13.89 4.88 6.38
CA VAL A 135 14.04 3.42 6.38
C VAL A 135 14.51 2.90 5.02
N LYS A 136 14.11 3.53 3.90
CA LYS A 136 14.56 3.13 2.56
C LYS A 136 16.08 3.19 2.35
N ASN A 137 16.79 3.99 3.16
CA ASN A 137 18.24 4.17 3.07
C ASN A 137 19.02 3.15 3.93
N TYR A 138 18.34 2.34 4.73
CA TYR A 138 18.98 1.26 5.48
C TYR A 138 19.38 0.12 4.55
N LYS A 139 20.41 -0.64 4.96
CA LYS A 139 20.90 -1.78 4.18
C LYS A 139 19.76 -2.77 3.96
N LYS A 140 19.61 -3.19 2.71
CA LYS A 140 18.62 -4.18 2.28
C LYS A 140 19.32 -5.49 1.97
N ASN A 141 18.54 -6.57 1.94
CA ASN A 141 18.90 -7.86 1.33
C ASN A 141 19.80 -8.79 2.15
N ASP A 142 20.00 -8.52 3.45
CA ASP A 142 20.46 -9.55 4.39
C ASP A 142 19.39 -9.71 5.49
N PRO A 143 18.51 -10.72 5.39
CA PRO A 143 17.40 -10.89 6.34
C PRO A 143 17.85 -10.94 7.80
N GLN A 144 19.07 -11.40 8.08
CA GLN A 144 19.61 -11.45 9.43
C GLN A 144 19.77 -10.06 10.05
N SER A 145 20.15 -9.06 9.24
CA SER A 145 20.40 -7.69 9.69
C SER A 145 19.31 -6.69 9.27
N SER A 146 18.46 -7.02 8.30
CA SER A 146 17.45 -6.11 7.73
C SER A 146 16.00 -6.47 8.06
N LEU A 147 15.69 -7.60 8.73
CA LEU A 147 14.31 -8.05 8.95
C LEU A 147 13.41 -6.99 9.58
N ILE A 148 13.85 -6.34 10.66
CA ILE A 148 13.06 -5.29 11.34
C ILE A 148 12.83 -4.10 10.40
N SER A 149 13.87 -3.62 9.71
CA SER A 149 13.73 -2.50 8.76
C SER A 149 12.84 -2.86 7.56
N ASP A 150 12.91 -4.10 7.07
CA ASP A 150 12.11 -4.57 5.93
C ASP A 150 10.63 -4.71 6.30
N LEU A 151 10.33 -5.30 7.47
CA LEU A 151 8.97 -5.39 8.01
C LEU A 151 8.40 -4.00 8.34
N LEU A 152 9.21 -3.10 8.89
CA LEU A 152 8.79 -1.72 9.16
C LEU A 152 8.51 -0.96 7.85
N MET A 153 9.38 -1.08 6.85
CA MET A 153 9.17 -0.52 5.52
C MET A 153 7.88 -1.03 4.88
N LYS A 154 7.61 -2.34 4.98
CA LYS A 154 6.37 -2.95 4.50
C LYS A 154 5.16 -2.40 5.25
N SER A 155 5.22 -2.33 6.58
CA SER A 155 4.13 -1.83 7.43
C SER A 155 3.79 -0.36 7.13
N LEU A 156 4.80 0.49 6.94
CA LEU A 156 4.60 1.89 6.55
C LEU A 156 4.06 2.02 5.12
N THR A 157 4.45 1.13 4.22
CA THR A 157 3.90 1.09 2.85
C THR A 157 2.42 0.69 2.85
N ILE A 158 2.04 -0.31 3.65
CA ILE A 158 0.63 -0.69 3.86
C ILE A 158 -0.13 0.49 4.50
N SER A 159 0.46 1.16 5.49
CA SER A 159 -0.14 2.35 6.13
C SER A 159 -0.45 3.44 5.11
N ARG A 160 0.48 3.71 4.18
CA ARG A 160 0.26 4.64 3.06
C ARG A 160 -0.85 4.17 2.13
N CYS A 161 -0.87 2.89 1.76
CA CYS A 161 -1.92 2.27 0.95
C CYS A 161 -3.30 2.46 1.58
N ILE A 162 -3.43 2.27 2.89
CA ILE A 162 -4.68 2.49 3.62
C ILE A 162 -5.13 3.96 3.48
N ILE A 163 -4.23 4.93 3.63
CA ILE A 163 -4.58 6.35 3.44
C ILE A 163 -5.05 6.62 2.01
N ASP A 164 -4.30 6.15 1.01
CA ASP A 164 -4.65 6.34 -0.40
C ASP A 164 -6.03 5.73 -0.72
N SER A 165 -6.34 4.55 -0.18
CA SER A 165 -7.66 3.91 -0.29
C SER A 165 -8.78 4.70 0.39
N LEU A 166 -8.55 5.23 1.60
CA LEU A 166 -9.52 6.10 2.29
C LEU A 166 -9.77 7.41 1.51
N LEU A 167 -8.73 7.98 0.91
CA LEU A 167 -8.84 9.17 0.07
C LEU A 167 -9.58 8.92 -1.25
N ALA A 168 -9.48 7.69 -1.77
CA ALA A 168 -10.19 7.26 -2.96
C ALA A 168 -11.67 6.87 -2.70
N GLY A 169 -12.07 6.68 -1.45
CA GLY A 169 -13.43 6.27 -1.07
C GLY A 169 -13.64 4.75 -1.05
N TYR A 170 -12.56 3.99 -0.81
CA TYR A 170 -12.55 2.52 -0.70
C TYR A 170 -12.34 2.08 0.76
N GLU A 171 -13.30 2.41 1.64
CA GLU A 171 -13.16 2.21 3.08
C GLU A 171 -13.03 0.75 3.51
N THR A 172 -13.76 -0.15 2.83
CA THR A 172 -13.72 -1.60 3.13
C THR A 172 -12.38 -2.23 2.74
N GLU A 173 -11.83 -1.84 1.60
CA GLU A 173 -10.49 -2.26 1.15
C GLU A 173 -9.38 -1.70 2.05
N ALA A 174 -9.55 -0.45 2.49
CA ALA A 174 -8.67 0.16 3.46
C ALA A 174 -8.71 -0.61 4.80
N PHE A 175 -9.89 -1.03 5.26
CA PHE A 175 -10.04 -1.82 6.49
C PHE A 175 -9.46 -3.22 6.37
N SER A 176 -9.66 -3.88 5.23
CA SER A 176 -9.02 -5.16 4.91
C SER A 176 -7.49 -5.04 4.92
N SER A 177 -6.96 -3.96 4.35
CA SER A 177 -5.52 -3.68 4.37
C SER A 177 -4.98 -3.42 5.78
N TRP A 178 -5.79 -2.81 6.65
CA TRP A 178 -5.43 -2.66 8.07
C TRP A 178 -5.25 -4.01 8.77
N ARG A 179 -6.00 -5.05 8.40
CA ARG A 179 -5.79 -6.41 8.93
C ARG A 179 -4.35 -6.89 8.71
N THR A 180 -3.85 -6.75 7.49
CA THR A 180 -2.46 -7.10 7.15
C THR A 180 -1.46 -6.21 7.88
N LEU A 181 -1.73 -4.90 8.01
CA LEU A 181 -0.91 -4.01 8.82
C LEU A 181 -0.83 -4.50 10.28
N HIS A 182 -1.96 -4.92 10.84
CA HIS A 182 -2.06 -5.39 12.21
C HIS A 182 -1.27 -6.70 12.44
N GLU A 183 -1.27 -7.60 11.47
CA GLU A 183 -0.43 -8.81 11.48
C GLU A 183 1.07 -8.45 11.47
N CYS A 184 1.47 -7.51 10.61
CA CYS A 184 2.84 -7.04 10.53
C CYS A 184 3.29 -6.32 11.82
N GLU A 185 2.45 -5.46 12.41
CA GLU A 185 2.82 -4.74 13.64
C GLU A 185 2.96 -5.68 14.85
N CYS A 186 2.09 -6.69 14.99
CA CYS A 186 2.23 -7.68 16.05
C CYS A 186 3.56 -8.42 15.95
N THR A 187 3.94 -8.80 14.72
CA THR A 187 5.22 -9.45 14.44
C THR A 187 6.38 -8.52 14.80
N LEU A 188 6.35 -7.27 14.33
CA LEU A 188 7.38 -6.26 14.62
C LEU A 188 7.59 -6.01 16.12
N ILE A 189 6.49 -5.88 16.88
CA ILE A 189 6.55 -5.64 18.33
C ILE A 189 7.28 -6.77 19.03
N LEU A 190 6.99 -8.02 18.67
CA LEU A 190 7.66 -9.17 19.27
C LEU A 190 9.14 -9.23 18.86
N LEU A 191 9.45 -9.03 17.59
CA LEU A 191 10.83 -9.07 17.10
C LEU A 191 11.70 -7.96 17.72
N ASP A 192 11.20 -6.73 17.82
CA ASP A 192 11.91 -5.62 18.47
C ASP A 192 12.10 -5.89 19.99
N LYS A 193 11.09 -6.45 20.65
CA LYS A 193 11.14 -6.76 22.09
C LYS A 193 12.11 -7.88 22.45
N TYR A 194 12.15 -8.96 21.68
CA TYR A 194 12.92 -10.17 22.01
C TYR A 194 14.23 -10.30 21.24
N GLY A 195 14.45 -9.52 20.18
CA GLY A 195 15.72 -9.42 19.46
C GLY A 195 16.16 -10.71 18.78
N ASP A 196 17.49 -10.87 18.64
CA ASP A 196 18.13 -11.92 17.85
C ASP A 196 17.63 -13.35 18.11
N PRO A 197 17.39 -13.79 19.37
CA PRO A 197 16.85 -15.13 19.63
C PRO A 197 15.53 -15.42 18.90
N LEU A 198 14.63 -14.44 18.87
CA LEU A 198 13.34 -14.60 18.20
C LEU A 198 13.45 -14.36 16.70
N ILE A 199 14.27 -13.38 16.28
CA ILE A 199 14.57 -13.12 14.86
C ILE A 199 15.11 -14.39 14.19
N ASN A 200 16.09 -15.05 14.80
CA ASN A 200 16.67 -16.29 14.28
C ASN A 200 15.62 -17.39 14.11
N LYS A 201 14.73 -17.55 15.09
CA LYS A 201 13.65 -18.55 15.01
C LYS A 201 12.64 -18.16 13.93
N TYR A 202 12.28 -16.87 13.82
CA TYR A 202 11.37 -16.37 12.78
C TYR A 202 11.94 -16.59 11.36
N LEU A 203 13.20 -16.24 11.12
CA LEU A 203 13.89 -16.47 9.84
C LEU A 203 13.92 -17.96 9.48
N ARG A 204 14.14 -18.83 10.46
CA ARG A 204 14.09 -20.29 10.27
C ARG A 204 12.69 -20.76 9.86
N HIS A 205 11.63 -20.21 10.45
CA HIS A 205 10.26 -20.51 10.05
C HIS A 205 9.90 -19.98 8.65
N MET A 206 10.47 -18.84 8.22
CA MET A 206 10.34 -18.40 6.83
C MET A 206 10.99 -19.40 5.86
N ASN A 207 12.16 -19.96 6.21
CA ASN A 207 12.80 -21.01 5.40
C ASN A 207 11.95 -22.29 5.35
N PHE A 208 11.28 -22.67 6.44
CA PHE A 208 10.29 -23.76 6.41
C PHE A 208 9.14 -23.46 5.44
N GLY A 209 8.64 -22.23 5.41
CA GLY A 209 7.61 -21.80 4.45
C GLY A 209 8.09 -21.87 3.00
N LEU A 210 9.33 -21.44 2.72
CA LEU A 210 9.95 -21.56 1.40
C LEU A 210 10.11 -23.02 0.98
N ALA A 211 10.54 -23.90 1.89
CA ALA A 211 10.69 -25.33 1.64
C ALA A 211 9.34 -26.01 1.38
N PHE A 212 8.29 -25.61 2.10
CA PHE A 212 6.93 -26.13 1.93
C PHE A 212 6.29 -25.71 0.59
N ASN A 213 6.61 -24.51 0.09
CA ASN A 213 6.08 -23.97 -1.16
C ASN A 213 6.94 -24.30 -2.40
N ASP A 214 7.88 -25.23 -2.28
CA ASP A 214 8.79 -25.65 -3.36
C ASP A 214 9.61 -24.52 -4.00
N ALA A 215 9.98 -23.51 -3.20
CA ALA A 215 10.68 -22.32 -3.68
C ALA A 215 12.22 -22.45 -3.66
N TYR A 216 12.78 -23.61 -3.29
CA TYR A 216 14.22 -23.86 -3.25
C TYR A 216 14.74 -24.45 -4.55
N LYS A 217 15.90 -23.96 -5.00
CA LYS A 217 16.62 -24.55 -6.15
C LYS A 217 17.31 -25.87 -5.79
N ASN A 218 17.78 -26.00 -4.55
CA ASN A 218 18.45 -27.19 -4.05
C ASN A 218 17.45 -28.11 -3.32
N LYS A 219 17.20 -29.29 -3.89
CA LYS A 219 16.25 -30.27 -3.34
C LYS A 219 16.76 -30.96 -2.06
N GLU A 220 18.06 -31.22 -1.94
CA GLU A 220 18.62 -31.85 -0.73
C GLU A 220 18.49 -30.93 0.49
N GLU A 221 18.73 -29.63 0.30
CA GLU A 221 18.57 -28.64 1.36
C GLU A 221 17.11 -28.47 1.78
N GLN A 222 16.20 -28.50 0.81
CA GLN A 222 14.76 -28.46 1.04
C GLN A 222 14.28 -29.66 1.86
N ASP A 223 14.69 -30.88 1.50
CA ASP A 223 14.33 -32.09 2.22
C ASP A 223 14.87 -32.06 3.65
N ARG A 224 16.12 -31.61 3.84
CA ARG A 224 16.70 -31.42 5.17
C ARG A 224 15.85 -30.49 6.04
N LEU A 225 15.47 -29.31 5.52
CA LEU A 225 14.64 -28.34 6.25
C LEU A 225 13.26 -28.89 6.57
N PHE A 226 12.66 -29.66 5.66
CA PHE A 226 11.35 -30.26 5.86
C PHE A 226 11.37 -31.39 6.91
N HIS A 227 12.41 -32.22 6.91
CA HIS A 227 12.63 -33.23 7.95
C HIS A 227 12.84 -32.61 9.33
N GLU A 228 13.68 -31.58 9.40
CA GLU A 228 13.92 -30.81 10.62
C GLU A 228 12.63 -30.21 11.18
N MET A 229 11.82 -29.56 10.33
CA MET A 229 10.52 -29.02 10.72
C MET A 229 9.61 -30.11 11.30
N LYS A 230 9.51 -31.28 10.66
CA LYS A 230 8.68 -32.39 11.14
C LYS A 230 9.13 -32.93 12.49
N GLU A 231 10.43 -33.02 12.72
CA GLU A 231 10.96 -33.45 14.02
C GLU A 231 10.61 -32.44 15.13
N GLU A 232 10.74 -31.13 14.87
CA GLU A 232 10.32 -30.10 15.83
C GLU A 232 8.81 -30.16 16.11
N MET A 233 7.99 -30.35 15.07
CA MET A 233 6.55 -30.52 15.23
C MET A 233 6.21 -31.72 16.11
N ARG A 234 6.91 -32.85 15.94
CA ARG A 234 6.70 -34.06 16.76
C ARG A 234 7.01 -33.80 18.24
N GLN A 235 8.06 -33.02 18.53
CA GLN A 235 8.40 -32.62 19.90
C GLN A 235 7.35 -31.72 20.56
N LYS A 236 6.49 -31.10 19.75
CA LYS A 236 5.35 -30.26 20.20
C LYS A 236 4.00 -30.96 20.06
N GLU A 237 4.00 -32.27 19.79
CA GLU A 237 2.80 -33.10 19.63
C GLU A 237 1.87 -32.62 18.50
N LEU A 238 2.41 -31.91 17.51
CA LEU A 238 1.67 -31.39 16.35
C LEU A 238 1.52 -32.45 15.27
N LYS A 239 0.40 -32.43 14.55
CA LYS A 239 0.08 -33.38 13.47
C LYS A 239 0.33 -32.75 12.11
N SER A 240 0.34 -33.56 11.04
CA SER A 240 0.54 -33.07 9.66
C SER A 240 -0.47 -31.99 9.23
N LYS A 241 -1.70 -32.01 9.77
CA LYS A 241 -2.70 -30.97 9.52
C LYS A 241 -2.31 -29.58 10.06
N ASP A 242 -1.36 -29.53 10.99
CA ASP A 242 -0.91 -28.32 11.66
C ASP A 242 0.34 -27.72 11.00
N ILE A 243 0.87 -28.32 9.92
CA ILE A 243 2.10 -27.85 9.24
C ILE A 243 2.03 -26.37 8.88
N LYS A 244 0.96 -25.92 8.21
CA LYS A 244 0.79 -24.51 7.81
C LYS A 244 0.80 -23.58 9.03
N LYS A 245 0.04 -23.93 10.07
CA LYS A 245 -0.01 -23.17 11.33
C LYS A 245 1.34 -23.13 12.04
N TYR A 246 2.10 -24.23 11.99
CA TYR A 246 3.43 -24.30 12.58
C TYR A 246 4.44 -23.45 11.80
N ILE A 247 4.39 -23.46 10.48
CA ILE A 247 5.22 -22.57 9.64
C ILE A 247 4.92 -21.11 10.01
N GLU A 248 3.65 -20.72 10.05
CA GLU A 248 3.21 -19.34 10.28
C GLU A 248 3.47 -18.85 11.72
N TYR A 249 3.26 -19.70 12.74
CA TYR A 249 3.21 -19.27 14.15
C TYR A 249 4.13 -20.05 15.09
N GLY A 250 4.78 -21.13 14.63
CA GLY A 250 5.57 -22.00 15.50
C GLY A 250 6.81 -21.34 16.10
N TRP A 251 7.33 -20.27 15.48
CA TRP A 251 8.43 -19.48 16.05
C TRP A 251 8.06 -18.83 17.39
N LEU A 252 6.76 -18.66 17.69
CA LEU A 252 6.27 -18.14 18.96
C LEU A 252 6.53 -19.08 20.15
N TYR A 253 6.77 -20.37 19.91
CA TYR A 253 7.17 -21.31 20.98
C TYR A 253 8.43 -20.85 21.72
N GLN A 254 9.28 -20.03 21.09
CA GLN A 254 10.51 -19.48 21.66
C GLN A 254 10.25 -18.52 22.84
N ILE A 255 9.07 -17.89 22.90
CA ILE A 255 8.76 -16.81 23.84
C ILE A 255 7.51 -17.09 24.67
N LEU A 256 7.04 -18.34 24.70
CA LEU A 256 5.87 -18.68 25.51
C LEU A 256 6.16 -18.44 27.00
N PRO A 257 5.26 -17.72 27.71
CA PRO A 257 5.35 -17.62 29.15
C PRO A 257 5.31 -19.01 29.79
N LYS A 258 6.11 -19.20 30.85
CA LYS A 258 6.06 -20.42 31.65
C LYS A 258 4.64 -20.63 32.18
N GLY A 259 4.07 -21.82 31.96
CA GLY A 259 2.72 -22.17 32.41
C GLY A 259 1.58 -21.83 31.44
N MET A 260 1.87 -21.35 30.22
CA MET A 260 0.84 -21.22 29.19
C MET A 260 0.52 -22.59 28.57
N GLU A 261 -0.47 -23.29 29.13
CA GLU A 261 -0.87 -24.64 28.68
C GLU A 261 -1.72 -24.64 27.40
N ASN A 262 -2.44 -23.54 27.11
CA ASN A 262 -3.41 -23.45 26.01
C ASN A 262 -2.97 -22.52 24.87
N PHE A 263 -1.70 -22.55 24.49
CA PHE A 263 -1.22 -21.77 23.35
C PHE A 263 -1.79 -22.30 22.02
N LYS A 264 -2.28 -21.39 21.16
CA LYS A 264 -2.81 -21.73 19.84
C LYS A 264 -1.95 -21.14 18.73
N LEU A 265 -1.64 -21.95 17.74
CA LEU A 265 -0.96 -21.54 16.51
C LEU A 265 -1.95 -20.86 15.55
N ASN A 266 -2.34 -19.64 15.89
CA ASN A 266 -3.12 -18.75 15.04
C ASN A 266 -2.81 -17.28 15.35
N PHE A 267 -3.34 -16.37 14.54
CA PHE A 267 -3.16 -14.94 14.75
C PHE A 267 -3.73 -14.45 16.08
N ARG A 268 -5.05 -14.57 16.27
CA ARG A 268 -5.81 -13.95 17.38
C ARG A 268 -5.40 -14.43 18.77
N ASP A 269 -5.46 -15.75 18.99
CA ASP A 269 -5.21 -16.35 20.30
C ASP A 269 -3.70 -16.61 20.54
N GLY A 270 -2.89 -16.49 19.49
CA GLY A 270 -1.44 -16.69 19.53
C GLY A 270 -0.67 -15.37 19.39
N LEU A 271 -0.43 -14.95 18.15
CA LEU A 271 0.41 -13.78 17.81
C LEU A 271 -0.10 -12.47 18.45
N GLU A 272 -1.37 -12.11 18.22
CA GLU A 272 -2.00 -10.87 18.71
C GLU A 272 -1.97 -10.81 20.24
N LYS A 273 -2.31 -11.92 20.89
CA LYS A 273 -2.27 -12.05 22.35
C LYS A 273 -0.86 -11.94 22.93
N LEU A 274 0.13 -12.59 22.30
CA LEU A 274 1.53 -12.48 22.75
C LEU A 274 2.10 -11.07 22.54
N ALA A 275 1.62 -10.36 21.51
CA ALA A 275 1.95 -8.96 21.27
C ALA A 275 1.23 -8.00 22.24
N GLY A 276 0.26 -8.48 23.04
CA GLY A 276 -0.53 -7.68 23.98
C GLY A 276 -1.54 -6.77 23.29
N LEU A 277 -2.04 -7.18 22.13
CA LEU A 277 -2.96 -6.41 21.28
C LEU A 277 -4.35 -7.04 21.17
N GLU A 278 -4.74 -7.91 22.10
CA GLU A 278 -6.04 -8.61 22.08
C GLU A 278 -7.26 -7.68 22.11
N ILE A 279 -7.09 -6.41 22.49
CA ILE A 279 -8.15 -5.40 22.42
C ILE A 279 -8.62 -5.13 20.98
N TYR A 280 -7.79 -5.48 19.98
CA TYR A 280 -8.07 -5.32 18.54
C TYR A 280 -8.80 -6.51 17.93
N SER A 281 -8.92 -7.59 18.69
CA SER A 281 -9.40 -8.88 18.21
C SER A 281 -10.76 -8.81 17.51
N LYS A 282 -11.69 -7.98 18.03
CA LYS A 282 -12.99 -7.80 17.40
C LYS A 282 -12.90 -7.04 16.07
N ARG A 283 -12.03 -6.03 15.98
CA ARG A 283 -11.80 -5.30 14.72
C ARG A 283 -11.15 -6.23 13.68
N TYR A 284 -10.18 -7.05 14.11
CA TYR A 284 -9.56 -8.05 13.26
C TYR A 284 -10.58 -9.05 12.70
N GLU A 285 -11.49 -9.56 13.54
CA GLU A 285 -12.58 -10.45 13.12
C GLU A 285 -13.48 -9.79 12.07
N ILE A 286 -13.97 -8.57 12.31
CA ILE A 286 -14.80 -7.83 11.35
C ILE A 286 -14.06 -7.62 10.02
N SER A 287 -12.76 -7.29 10.08
CA SER A 287 -11.93 -7.12 8.87
C SER A 287 -11.70 -8.43 8.11
N SER A 288 -11.82 -9.58 8.79
CA SER A 288 -11.78 -10.89 8.15
C SER A 288 -13.14 -11.25 7.53
N GLU A 289 -14.24 -10.81 8.11
CA GLU A 289 -15.59 -11.06 7.59
C GLU A 289 -15.93 -10.19 6.37
N ILE A 290 -15.41 -8.96 6.33
CA ILE A 290 -15.70 -8.00 5.25
C ILE A 290 -15.09 -8.37 3.90
N VAL A 291 -14.05 -9.22 3.88
CA VAL A 291 -13.47 -9.72 2.62
C VAL A 291 -14.25 -10.88 2.02
N HIS A 292 -15.20 -11.43 2.76
CA HIS A 292 -16.12 -12.44 2.27
C HIS A 292 -17.39 -11.76 1.74
N SER A 293 -18.07 -12.40 0.77
CA SER A 293 -19.34 -11.94 0.16
C SER A 293 -20.52 -11.97 1.14
N THR A 294 -20.37 -11.27 2.27
CA THR A 294 -21.31 -11.19 3.37
C THR A 294 -22.10 -9.88 3.28
N PRO A 295 -23.23 -9.75 4.00
CA PRO A 295 -23.95 -8.49 4.10
C PRO A 295 -23.09 -7.33 4.61
N LEU A 296 -22.05 -7.61 5.41
CA LEU A 296 -21.09 -6.61 5.90
C LEU A 296 -20.32 -5.94 4.77
N LEU A 297 -19.99 -6.67 3.70
CA LEU A 297 -19.35 -6.13 2.51
C LEU A 297 -20.36 -5.35 1.65
N ILE A 298 -21.48 -6.01 1.32
CA ILE A 298 -22.44 -5.52 0.32
C ILE A 298 -23.24 -4.32 0.83
N TYR A 299 -23.64 -4.32 2.09
CA TYR A 299 -24.43 -3.27 2.73
C TYR A 299 -23.59 -2.48 3.75
N SER A 300 -22.30 -2.32 3.44
CA SER A 300 -21.33 -1.66 4.30
C SER A 300 -21.71 -0.20 4.58
N ASN A 301 -21.62 0.21 5.85
CA ASN A 301 -21.70 1.62 6.21
C ASN A 301 -20.33 2.26 5.98
N LYS A 302 -20.21 3.07 4.92
CA LYS A 302 -18.95 3.75 4.56
C LYS A 302 -18.39 4.60 5.70
N GLU A 303 -19.23 5.37 6.41
CA GLU A 303 -18.76 6.20 7.52
C GLU A 303 -18.21 5.36 8.66
N TYR A 304 -18.88 4.25 9.00
CA TYR A 304 -18.41 3.32 10.02
C TYR A 304 -17.02 2.78 9.67
N PHE A 305 -16.83 2.25 8.47
CA PHE A 305 -15.55 1.68 8.05
C PHE A 305 -14.47 2.74 7.84
N TYR A 306 -14.82 3.95 7.41
CA TYR A 306 -13.90 5.08 7.35
C TYR A 306 -13.28 5.35 8.72
N TYR A 307 -14.12 5.63 9.74
CA TYR A 307 -13.61 5.96 11.08
C TYR A 307 -12.93 4.78 11.75
N MET A 308 -13.49 3.58 11.62
CA MET A 308 -12.88 2.37 12.19
C MET A 308 -11.48 2.14 11.60
N THR A 309 -11.30 2.30 10.29
CA THR A 309 -10.00 2.14 9.64
C THR A 309 -9.05 3.25 10.01
N LEU A 310 -9.50 4.51 9.96
CA LEU A 310 -8.68 5.67 10.30
C LEU A 310 -8.13 5.57 11.72
N LEU A 311 -8.99 5.31 12.70
CA LEU A 311 -8.59 5.17 14.10
C LEU A 311 -7.64 3.99 14.30
N SER A 312 -7.93 2.85 13.68
CA SER A 312 -7.06 1.67 13.79
C SER A 312 -5.69 1.93 13.15
N LEU A 313 -5.64 2.65 12.03
CA LEU A 313 -4.40 3.08 11.39
C LEU A 313 -3.59 4.04 12.28
N TYR A 314 -4.23 5.01 12.92
CA TYR A 314 -3.56 5.91 13.87
C TYR A 314 -2.95 5.14 15.05
N GLU A 315 -3.72 4.23 15.63
CA GLU A 315 -3.27 3.41 16.74
C GLU A 315 -2.11 2.49 16.32
N SER A 316 -2.17 1.89 15.12
CA SER A 316 -1.05 1.12 14.57
C SER A 316 0.17 1.99 14.30
N PHE A 317 -0.04 3.19 13.73
CA PHE A 317 1.04 4.14 13.50
C PHE A 317 1.79 4.51 14.78
N PHE A 318 1.09 4.75 15.89
CA PHE A 318 1.75 5.07 17.16
C PHE A 318 2.65 3.94 17.67
N ARG A 319 2.27 2.68 17.43
CA ARG A 319 3.12 1.52 17.77
C ARG A 319 4.30 1.38 16.82
N LEU A 320 4.07 1.52 15.51
CA LEU A 320 5.13 1.48 14.50
C LEU A 320 6.14 2.60 14.67
N GLU A 321 5.70 3.78 15.10
CA GLU A 321 6.56 4.92 15.44
C GLU A 321 7.49 4.58 16.59
N SER A 322 7.01 3.90 17.64
CA SER A 322 7.85 3.44 18.74
C SER A 322 8.95 2.49 18.27
N VAL A 323 8.61 1.53 17.39
CA VAL A 323 9.60 0.60 16.81
C VAL A 323 10.59 1.35 15.92
N PHE A 324 10.11 2.30 15.12
CA PHE A 324 10.97 3.16 14.32
C PHE A 324 11.95 3.96 15.17
N VAL A 325 11.52 4.55 16.29
CA VAL A 325 12.41 5.29 17.19
C VAL A 325 13.51 4.40 17.73
N SER A 326 13.17 3.18 18.20
CA SER A 326 14.13 2.17 18.66
C SER A 326 15.19 1.87 17.59
N LEU A 327 14.76 1.71 16.33
CA LEU A 327 15.64 1.46 15.20
C LEU A 327 16.48 2.69 14.84
N PHE A 328 15.83 3.85 14.74
CA PHE A 328 16.43 5.10 14.29
C PHE A 328 17.54 5.53 15.25
N SER A 329 17.29 5.51 16.56
CA SER A 329 18.27 5.92 17.58
C SER A 329 19.57 5.10 17.56
N LYS A 330 19.53 3.87 17.03
CA LYS A 330 20.71 3.00 16.91
C LYS A 330 21.54 3.28 15.65
N ASN A 331 20.98 3.99 14.67
CA ASN A 331 21.52 4.09 13.32
C ASN A 331 21.85 5.52 12.85
N VAL A 332 21.64 6.54 13.70
CA VAL A 332 21.88 7.94 13.33
C VAL A 332 22.76 8.69 14.33
N SER A 333 23.28 9.84 13.89
CA SER A 333 24.02 10.75 14.78
C SER A 333 23.11 11.41 15.82
N GLN A 334 23.70 11.96 16.88
CA GLN A 334 22.96 12.72 17.88
C GLN A 334 22.25 13.94 17.28
N ASP A 335 22.85 14.63 16.31
CA ASP A 335 22.22 15.77 15.63
C ASP A 335 20.98 15.36 14.84
N GLN A 336 21.06 14.24 14.12
CA GLN A 336 19.92 13.69 13.38
C GLN A 336 18.80 13.26 14.33
N MET A 337 19.16 12.67 15.47
CA MET A 337 18.20 12.32 16.51
C MET A 337 17.54 13.56 17.13
N HIS A 338 18.30 14.64 17.35
CA HIS A 338 17.76 15.90 17.85
C HIS A 338 16.78 16.54 16.86
N GLN A 339 17.14 16.61 15.58
CA GLN A 339 16.25 17.10 14.52
C GLN A 339 14.94 16.30 14.46
N TYR A 340 15.04 14.98 14.57
CA TYR A 340 13.88 14.10 14.63
C TYR A 340 13.01 14.39 15.86
N GLN A 341 13.60 14.60 17.04
CA GLN A 341 12.87 14.92 18.26
C GLN A 341 12.10 16.24 18.14
N GLU A 342 12.70 17.28 17.54
CA GLU A 342 12.01 18.56 17.31
C GLU A 342 10.81 18.40 16.35
N MET A 343 11.00 17.65 15.25
CA MET A 343 9.91 17.33 14.34
C MET A 343 8.80 16.52 15.06
N ARG A 344 9.18 15.49 15.82
CA ARG A 344 8.27 14.64 16.59
C ARG A 344 7.43 15.45 17.56
N LYS A 345 8.02 16.41 18.30
CA LYS A 345 7.29 17.27 19.25
C LYS A 345 6.10 17.98 18.59
N ILE A 346 6.26 18.44 17.35
CA ILE A 346 5.21 19.16 16.61
C ILE A 346 4.20 18.17 16.02
N TYR A 347 4.66 17.26 15.16
CA TYR A 347 3.77 16.44 14.36
C TYR A 347 3.10 15.32 15.16
N TYR A 348 3.82 14.69 16.11
CA TYR A 348 3.23 13.62 16.93
C TYR A 348 2.14 14.18 17.84
N ALA A 349 2.35 15.35 18.45
CA ALA A 349 1.33 16.01 19.28
C ALA A 349 0.07 16.34 18.46
N GLN A 350 0.26 16.80 17.21
CA GLN A 350 -0.85 17.03 16.28
C GLN A 350 -1.61 15.73 15.98
N LEU A 351 -0.90 14.63 15.69
CA LEU A 351 -1.54 13.33 15.42
C LEU A 351 -2.34 12.82 16.62
N VAL A 352 -1.83 12.96 17.84
CA VAL A 352 -2.56 12.60 19.07
C VAL A 352 -3.83 13.43 19.22
N ALA A 353 -3.77 14.73 18.96
CA ALA A 353 -4.94 15.61 19.01
C ALA A 353 -6.00 15.23 17.96
N ILE A 354 -5.56 14.95 16.72
CA ILE A 354 -6.44 14.49 15.65
C ILE A 354 -7.11 13.17 16.03
N HIS A 355 -6.34 12.16 16.45
CA HIS A 355 -6.87 10.86 16.86
C HIS A 355 -7.96 11.00 17.93
N LYS A 356 -7.72 11.82 18.97
CA LYS A 356 -8.72 12.09 20.02
C LYS A 356 -10.00 12.71 19.47
N ARG A 357 -9.88 13.68 18.55
CA ARG A 357 -11.03 14.32 17.91
C ARG A 357 -11.82 13.31 17.09
N GLU A 358 -11.17 12.55 16.21
CA GLU A 358 -11.85 11.59 15.34
C GLU A 358 -12.49 10.45 16.14
N LEU A 359 -11.87 10.03 17.25
CA LEU A 359 -12.44 9.05 18.16
C LEU A 359 -13.75 9.57 18.79
N GLN A 360 -13.79 10.85 19.18
CA GLN A 360 -15.00 11.45 19.71
C GLN A 360 -16.08 11.57 18.63
N THR A 361 -15.71 11.96 17.41
CA THR A 361 -16.63 11.98 16.26
C THR A 361 -17.24 10.61 16.03
N PHE A 362 -16.42 9.56 16.01
CA PHE A 362 -16.89 8.20 15.78
C PHE A 362 -17.84 7.71 16.88
N LYS A 363 -17.52 7.98 18.15
CA LYS A 363 -18.42 7.67 19.28
C LYS A 363 -19.78 8.35 19.15
N ASN A 364 -19.79 9.62 18.75
CA ASN A 364 -21.02 10.38 18.54
C ASN A 364 -21.87 9.77 17.41
N LEU A 365 -21.24 9.35 16.31
CA LEU A 365 -21.93 8.69 15.20
C LEU A 365 -22.51 7.33 15.61
N GLN A 366 -21.76 6.53 16.37
CA GLN A 366 -22.26 5.26 16.90
C GLN A 366 -23.51 5.45 17.78
N LEU A 367 -23.52 6.48 18.63
CA LEU A 367 -24.71 6.81 19.43
C LEU A 367 -25.91 7.18 18.56
N GLN A 368 -25.69 7.93 17.46
CA GLN A 368 -26.77 8.29 16.54
C GLN A 368 -27.30 7.08 15.77
N TRP A 369 -26.44 6.17 15.32
CA TRP A 369 -26.85 4.94 14.64
C TRP A 369 -27.65 4.03 15.56
N ASN A 370 -27.22 3.88 16.81
CA ASN A 370 -27.93 3.06 17.80
C ASN A 370 -29.33 3.61 18.11
N LYS A 371 -29.51 4.93 18.14
CA LYS A 371 -30.84 5.55 18.32
C LYS A 371 -31.76 5.27 17.13
N LYS A 372 -31.26 5.43 15.90
CA LYS A 372 -32.04 5.17 14.67
C LYS A 372 -32.46 3.71 14.46
N MET A 373 -31.84 2.77 15.16
CA MET A 373 -32.21 1.35 15.11
C MET A 373 -33.16 0.95 16.24
N ALA A 374 -33.32 1.80 17.26
CA ALA A 374 -34.23 1.57 18.38
C ALA A 374 -35.63 2.18 18.13
N ASP A 375 -35.70 3.17 17.25
CA ASP A 375 -36.93 3.74 16.66
C ASP A 375 -37.30 2.96 15.38
#